data_AF-A0A661FAN1-F1
#
_entry.id   AF-A0A661FAN1-F1
#
_cell.length_a   1.000
_cell.length_b   1.000
_cell.length_c   1.000
_cell.angle_alpha   90.00
_cell.angle_beta   90.00
_cell.angle_gamma   90.00
#
_symmetry.space_group_name_H-M   'P 1'
#
loop_
_entity.id
_entity.type
_entity.pdbx_description
1 polymer ?
#
loop_
_entity_poly.entity_id
_entity_poly.type
_entity_poly.pdbx_seq_one_letter_code
_entity_poly.pdbx_strand_id
1 'polypeptide(L)'
;MTSPPSWQKKSFYILQFLLLCFISSRIQAEIFQWTDEKGNKHYSDKARQGAKQLTIQTGYSYYQVKKVYDGDTILLTNGNKIRFLGINTPEVEGRQKSAQAGGEEAKRWLQQKLKNKKVRLEKDAEYKDKYGRLLAHVFTEDNQHINFQLVEKGLASVNIYPPNFKYNDDLLKAEKQAELSGLGIWGYSEYSPKPASQINHGSYKGWQRVQGRVEAIRQTRKYSYLKLSETFAIKLANKSKALFPSLNSYKGKQIEVRGWINKHKNNYSLFVRHPSAIQIK
;
A
#
# COMPACT_ATOMS: atom_id res chain seq x y z
N MET A 1 45.59 44.16 34.09
CA MET A 1 45.85 42.70 34.06
C MET A 1 44.82 42.09 35.00
N THR A 2 43.90 41.20 34.64
CA THR A 2 43.81 40.25 33.52
C THR A 2 42.33 40.05 33.16
N SER A 3 41.99 40.22 31.87
CA SER A 3 40.70 39.77 31.34
C SER A 3 40.59 38.25 31.47
N PRO A 4 39.43 37.69 31.85
CA PRO A 4 39.30 36.25 32.00
C PRO A 4 39.42 35.52 30.64
N PRO A 5 39.93 34.27 30.61
CA PRO A 5 40.22 33.55 29.36
C PRO A 5 38.95 33.26 28.54
N SER A 6 39.08 33.37 27.22
CA SER A 6 38.02 33.25 26.20
C SER A 6 37.34 31.87 26.09
N TRP A 7 37.75 30.89 26.91
CA TRP A 7 37.18 29.55 26.96
C TRP A 7 35.99 29.42 27.92
N GLN A 8 35.85 30.31 28.92
CA GLN A 8 34.70 30.28 29.84
C GLN A 8 33.41 30.86 29.23
N LYS A 9 33.49 31.69 28.17
CA LYS A 9 32.29 32.23 27.49
C LYS A 9 31.68 31.26 26.47
N LYS A 10 32.42 30.26 25.98
CA LYS A 10 31.89 29.25 25.04
C LYS A 10 31.12 28.11 25.72
N SER A 11 31.41 27.79 26.98
CA SER A 11 30.64 26.78 27.73
C SER A 11 29.27 27.26 28.21
N PHE A 12 29.04 28.58 28.34
CA PHE A 12 27.75 29.09 28.82
C PHE A 12 26.65 29.08 27.75
N TYR A 13 27.00 29.36 26.48
CA TYR A 13 26.03 29.32 25.38
C TYR A 13 25.71 27.90 24.90
N ILE A 14 26.62 26.93 25.08
CA ILE A 14 26.34 25.52 24.77
C ILE A 14 25.41 24.91 25.83
N LEU A 15 25.49 25.35 27.09
CA LEU A 15 24.59 24.89 28.15
C LEU A 15 23.20 25.57 28.11
N GLN A 16 23.09 26.78 27.56
CA GLN A 16 21.80 27.45 27.36
C GLN A 16 21.03 26.98 26.11
N PHE A 17 21.71 26.42 25.11
CA PHE A 17 21.03 25.81 23.94
C PHE A 17 20.61 24.34 24.17
N LEU A 18 21.24 23.66 25.12
CA LEU A 18 20.87 22.30 25.54
C LEU A 18 19.74 22.25 26.59
N LEU A 19 19.27 23.40 27.09
CA LEU A 19 18.16 23.47 28.06
C LEU A 19 16.82 23.97 27.48
N LEU A 20 16.74 24.17 26.16
CA LEU A 20 15.52 24.64 25.47
C LEU A 20 14.90 23.61 24.51
N CYS A 21 15.41 22.37 24.46
CA CYS A 21 14.86 21.29 23.64
C CYS A 21 14.01 20.25 24.42
N PHE A 22 13.72 20.48 25.71
CA PHE A 22 13.02 19.49 26.54
C PHE A 22 11.69 19.92 27.17
N ILE A 23 11.00 20.91 26.60
CA ILE A 23 9.60 21.16 26.95
C ILE A 23 8.77 21.33 25.67
N SER A 24 8.70 20.27 24.87
CA SER A 24 7.41 19.99 24.23
C SER A 24 6.54 19.38 25.31
N SER A 25 5.93 20.23 26.14
CA SER A 25 4.82 19.83 26.97
C SER A 25 3.76 19.25 26.04
N ARG A 26 3.74 17.92 25.93
CA ARG A 26 2.64 17.18 25.34
C ARG A 26 1.43 17.53 26.19
N ILE A 27 0.64 18.50 25.75
CA ILE A 27 -0.71 18.69 26.28
C ILE A 27 -1.49 17.48 25.79
N GLN A 28 -1.40 16.38 26.52
CA GLN A 28 -2.31 15.27 26.35
C GLN A 28 -3.58 15.67 27.10
N ALA A 29 -4.58 16.14 26.37
CA ALA A 29 -5.87 16.45 26.98
C ALA A 29 -6.42 15.18 27.64
N GLU A 30 -6.61 15.22 28.96
CA GLU A 30 -7.23 14.12 29.69
C GLU A 30 -8.70 14.05 29.29
N ILE A 31 -9.16 12.88 28.83
CA ILE A 31 -10.58 12.70 28.48
C ILE A 31 -11.26 11.94 29.62
N PHE A 32 -12.34 12.50 30.14
CA PHE A 32 -13.20 11.88 31.15
C PHE A 32 -14.50 11.42 30.49
N GLN A 33 -14.94 10.20 30.79
CA GLN A 33 -16.20 9.63 30.29
C GLN A 33 -17.14 9.32 31.46
N TRP A 34 -18.43 9.62 31.30
CA TRP A 34 -19.49 9.11 32.19
C TRP A 34 -20.71 8.67 31.39
N THR A 35 -21.63 7.99 32.05
CA THR A 35 -22.92 7.59 31.49
C THR A 35 -24.02 8.30 32.28
N ASP A 36 -24.98 8.93 31.59
CA ASP A 36 -26.14 9.52 32.26
C ASP A 36 -27.18 8.44 32.66
N GLU A 37 -28.20 8.85 33.41
CA GLU A 37 -29.27 7.97 33.90
C GLU A 37 -30.09 7.32 32.76
N LYS A 38 -30.02 7.89 31.54
CA LYS A 38 -30.66 7.36 30.34
C LYS A 38 -29.75 6.40 29.55
N GLY A 39 -28.54 6.14 30.04
CA GLY A 39 -27.57 5.25 29.40
C GLY A 39 -26.71 5.92 28.32
N ASN A 40 -26.80 7.24 28.12
CA ASN A 40 -26.01 7.94 27.11
C ASN A 40 -24.60 8.23 27.65
N LYS A 41 -23.59 8.04 26.79
CA LYS A 41 -22.20 8.32 27.12
C LYS A 41 -21.85 9.78 26.82
N HIS A 42 -21.16 10.40 27.77
CA HIS A 42 -20.71 11.78 27.70
C HIS A 42 -19.19 11.86 27.90
N TYR A 43 -18.57 12.91 27.34
CA TYR A 43 -17.12 13.11 27.35
C TYR A 43 -16.76 14.56 27.71
N SER A 44 -15.66 14.78 28.43
CA SER A 44 -15.19 16.10 28.87
C SER A 44 -13.66 16.11 28.98
N ASP A 45 -13.05 17.27 28.78
CA ASP A 45 -11.63 17.55 29.05
C ASP A 45 -11.40 18.03 30.50
N LYS A 46 -12.47 18.14 31.29
CA LYS A 46 -12.46 18.48 32.73
C LYS A 46 -13.03 17.33 33.56
N ALA A 47 -12.38 17.03 34.68
CA ALA A 47 -12.84 16.03 35.63
C ALA A 47 -14.21 16.39 36.24
N ARG A 48 -15.06 15.38 36.44
CA ARG A 48 -16.38 15.51 37.08
C ARG A 48 -16.64 14.32 38.01
N GLN A 49 -17.43 14.53 39.06
CA GLN A 49 -17.86 13.48 39.97
C GLN A 49 -18.59 12.37 39.20
N GLY A 50 -18.16 11.11 39.39
CA GLY A 50 -18.71 9.94 38.70
C GLY A 50 -18.14 9.68 37.29
N ALA A 51 -17.27 10.56 36.77
CA ALA A 51 -16.61 10.34 35.49
C ALA A 51 -15.34 9.49 35.64
N LYS A 52 -15.16 8.52 34.75
CA LYS A 52 -13.95 7.71 34.65
C LYS A 52 -12.97 8.37 33.68
N GLN A 53 -11.75 8.63 34.12
CA GLN A 53 -10.68 9.07 33.23
C GLN A 53 -10.37 7.95 32.21
N LEU A 54 -10.37 8.30 30.94
CA LEU A 54 -9.97 7.41 29.86
C LEU A 54 -8.46 7.51 29.66
N THR A 55 -7.77 6.41 29.91
CA THR A 55 -6.38 6.26 29.48
C THR A 55 -6.35 6.05 27.98
N ILE A 56 -6.10 7.11 27.21
CA ILE A 56 -5.76 6.97 25.79
C ILE A 56 -4.31 6.49 25.73
N GLN A 57 -4.11 5.22 25.39
CA GLN A 57 -2.78 4.77 24.97
C GLN A 57 -2.45 5.46 23.65
N THR A 58 -1.69 6.55 23.71
CA THR A 58 -1.09 7.22 22.55
C THR A 58 0.09 6.42 21.95
N GLY A 59 0.13 5.12 22.20
CA GLY A 59 1.19 4.20 21.79
C GLY A 59 0.75 3.30 20.65
N TYR A 60 1.62 3.11 19.68
CA TYR A 60 1.42 2.08 18.67
C TYR A 60 1.45 0.69 19.30
N SER A 61 0.48 -0.16 18.94
CA SER A 61 0.55 -1.58 19.29
C SER A 61 1.50 -2.30 18.34
N TYR A 62 2.46 -3.03 18.93
CA TYR A 62 3.37 -3.90 18.21
C TYR A 62 2.95 -5.36 18.36
N TYR A 63 2.99 -6.10 17.26
CA TYR A 63 2.55 -7.48 17.18
C TYR A 63 3.69 -8.38 16.73
N GLN A 64 3.82 -9.54 17.38
CA GLN A 64 4.79 -10.55 16.96
C GLN A 64 4.31 -11.24 15.68
N VAL A 65 5.20 -11.37 14.71
CA VAL A 65 4.95 -12.13 13.48
C VAL A 65 5.12 -13.62 13.79
N LYS A 66 4.06 -14.40 13.58
CA LYS A 66 4.04 -15.86 13.75
C LYS A 66 4.48 -16.58 12.49
N LYS A 67 4.03 -16.12 11.33
CA LYS A 67 4.31 -16.75 10.03
C LYS A 67 4.22 -15.75 8.89
N VAL A 68 5.07 -15.92 7.89
CA VAL A 68 4.95 -15.27 6.58
C VAL A 68 4.37 -16.31 5.60
N TYR A 69 3.24 -15.98 4.97
CA TYR A 69 2.59 -16.87 4.01
C TYR A 69 3.18 -16.70 2.60
N ASP A 70 3.26 -15.46 2.14
CA ASP A 70 3.80 -15.02 0.86
C ASP A 70 4.46 -13.63 1.06
N GLY A 71 4.86 -12.97 -0.02
CA GLY A 71 5.55 -11.68 0.05
C GLY A 71 4.71 -10.50 0.54
N ASP A 72 3.38 -10.64 0.70
CA ASP A 72 2.49 -9.55 1.11
C ASP A 72 1.45 -9.94 2.19
N THR A 73 1.57 -11.15 2.74
CA THR A 73 0.66 -11.69 3.75
C THR A 73 1.40 -12.32 4.93
N ILE A 74 1.10 -11.84 6.14
CA ILE A 74 1.65 -12.37 7.40
C ILE A 74 0.53 -12.82 8.37
N LEU A 75 0.88 -13.72 9.28
CA LEU A 75 0.08 -14.11 10.43
C LEU A 75 0.75 -13.58 11.69
N LEU A 76 -0.03 -12.93 12.54
CA LEU A 76 0.41 -12.48 13.86
C LEU A 76 0.13 -13.55 14.93
N THR A 77 0.82 -13.47 16.06
CA THR A 77 0.63 -14.43 17.18
C THR A 77 -0.77 -14.40 17.77
N ASN A 78 -1.48 -13.26 17.69
CA ASN A 78 -2.89 -13.14 18.07
C ASN A 78 -3.89 -13.72 17.04
N GLY A 79 -3.40 -14.43 16.02
CA GLY A 79 -4.23 -15.10 15.02
C GLY A 79 -4.68 -14.23 13.85
N ASN A 80 -4.44 -12.91 13.90
CA ASN A 80 -4.81 -12.02 12.80
C ASN A 80 -3.93 -12.24 11.57
N LYS A 81 -4.57 -12.43 10.42
CA LYS A 81 -3.92 -12.41 9.11
C LYS A 81 -3.93 -11.00 8.55
N ILE A 82 -2.75 -10.52 8.14
CA ILE A 82 -2.57 -9.16 7.63
C ILE A 82 -2.21 -9.27 6.14
N ARG A 83 -2.95 -8.56 5.29
CA ARG A 83 -2.63 -8.34 3.87
C ARG A 83 -2.14 -6.92 3.68
N PHE A 84 -0.98 -6.77 3.05
CA PHE A 84 -0.32 -5.48 2.92
C PHE A 84 -1.09 -4.57 1.97
N LEU A 85 -1.36 -3.33 2.37
CA LEU A 85 -2.04 -2.35 1.51
C LEU A 85 -1.15 -1.82 0.38
N GLY A 86 -1.79 -1.47 -0.74
CA GLY A 86 -1.17 -0.76 -1.86
C GLY A 86 -0.23 -1.59 -2.73
N ILE A 87 0.04 -2.86 -2.40
CA ILE A 87 1.03 -3.68 -3.12
C ILE A 87 0.53 -5.09 -3.42
N ASN A 88 1.18 -5.76 -4.37
CA ASN A 88 1.00 -7.17 -4.68
C ASN A 88 2.35 -7.83 -4.98
N THR A 89 2.68 -8.89 -4.26
CA THR A 89 3.82 -9.76 -4.58
C THR A 89 3.40 -10.91 -5.49
N PRO A 90 4.33 -11.47 -6.28
CA PRO A 90 4.07 -12.72 -6.98
C PRO A 90 3.69 -13.84 -5.99
N GLU A 91 2.76 -14.70 -6.41
CA GLU A 91 2.28 -15.82 -5.61
C GLU A 91 3.37 -16.88 -5.42
N VAL A 92 3.42 -17.46 -4.23
CA VAL A 92 4.26 -18.62 -3.93
C VAL A 92 3.49 -19.92 -4.18
N GLU A 93 4.22 -21.04 -4.34
CA GLU A 93 3.58 -22.33 -4.52
C GLU A 93 2.72 -22.70 -3.31
N GLY A 94 1.51 -23.19 -3.59
CA GLY A 94 0.61 -23.70 -2.58
C GLY A 94 -0.32 -24.76 -3.17
N ARG A 95 -1.09 -25.43 -2.31
CA ARG A 95 -1.95 -26.57 -2.68
C ARG A 95 -2.86 -26.34 -3.90
N GLN A 96 -3.25 -25.08 -4.16
CA GLN A 96 -4.13 -24.69 -5.27
C GLN A 96 -3.56 -23.55 -6.13
N LYS A 97 -2.31 -23.12 -5.88
CA LYS A 97 -1.70 -21.98 -6.56
C LYS A 97 -0.32 -22.37 -7.09
N SER A 98 -0.10 -22.15 -8.38
CA SER A 98 1.23 -22.27 -8.97
C SER A 98 2.09 -21.08 -8.56
N ALA A 99 3.38 -21.34 -8.33
CA ALA A 99 4.36 -20.28 -8.11
C ALA A 99 4.42 -19.31 -9.29
N GLN A 100 4.72 -18.06 -8.99
CA GLN A 100 5.04 -17.01 -9.95
C GLN A 100 6.50 -16.59 -9.76
N ALA A 101 7.16 -16.20 -10.86
CA ALA A 101 8.55 -15.74 -10.83
C ALA A 101 8.72 -14.57 -9.85
N GLY A 102 9.70 -14.66 -8.93
CA GLY A 102 9.93 -13.66 -7.88
C GLY A 102 9.15 -13.89 -6.57
N GLY A 103 8.24 -14.87 -6.51
CA GLY A 103 7.38 -15.08 -5.34
C GLY A 103 8.15 -15.57 -4.11
N GLU A 104 9.01 -16.58 -4.28
CA GLU A 104 9.83 -17.10 -3.18
C GLU A 104 10.93 -16.13 -2.76
N GLU A 105 11.44 -15.30 -3.68
CA GLU A 105 12.34 -14.18 -3.39
C GLU A 105 11.66 -13.17 -2.45
N ALA A 106 10.45 -12.72 -2.80
CA ALA A 106 9.69 -11.76 -1.99
C ALA A 106 9.38 -12.31 -0.59
N LYS A 107 8.94 -13.57 -0.51
CA LYS A 107 8.67 -14.26 0.76
C LYS A 107 9.93 -14.43 1.61
N ARG A 108 11.05 -14.89 1.04
CA ARG A 108 12.32 -15.03 1.77
C ARG A 108 12.81 -13.70 2.29
N TRP A 109 12.75 -12.65 1.48
CA TRP A 109 13.11 -11.30 1.91
C TRP A 109 12.25 -10.85 3.09
N LEU A 110 10.92 -11.04 3.00
CA LEU A 110 10.01 -10.65 4.08
C LEU A 110 10.25 -11.45 5.37
N GLN A 111 10.50 -12.76 5.25
CA GLN A 111 10.86 -13.62 6.39
C GLN A 111 12.12 -13.13 7.09
N GLN A 112 13.18 -12.84 6.34
CA GLN A 112 14.43 -12.31 6.90
C GLN A 112 14.22 -10.95 7.54
N LYS A 113 13.48 -10.05 6.87
CA LYS A 113 13.22 -8.70 7.34
C LYS A 113 12.44 -8.66 8.65
N LEU A 114 11.50 -9.60 8.83
CA LEU A 114 10.62 -9.67 10.00
C LEU A 114 11.07 -10.70 11.04
N LYS A 115 12.20 -11.40 10.82
CA LYS A 115 12.73 -12.39 11.76
C LYS A 115 13.01 -11.71 13.10
N ASN A 116 12.42 -12.25 14.17
CA ASN A 116 12.57 -11.76 15.54
C ASN A 116 12.18 -10.27 15.73
N LYS A 117 11.42 -9.67 14.81
CA LYS A 117 10.89 -8.31 14.93
C LYS A 117 9.41 -8.34 15.27
N LYS A 118 8.94 -7.31 15.98
CA LYS A 118 7.51 -6.99 16.04
C LYS A 118 7.16 -5.98 14.97
N VAL A 119 5.88 -5.94 14.62
CA VAL A 119 5.36 -5.01 13.62
C VAL A 119 4.22 -4.17 14.17
N ARG A 120 4.23 -2.91 13.78
CA ARG A 120 3.11 -1.99 13.92
C ARG A 120 2.27 -2.04 12.64
N LEU A 121 0.96 -2.02 12.83
CA LEU A 121 0.00 -1.94 11.73
C LEU A 121 -0.56 -0.54 11.62
N GLU A 122 -0.54 0.01 10.41
CA GLU A 122 -1.24 1.25 10.09
C GLU A 122 -2.35 0.98 9.08
N LYS A 123 -3.58 1.17 9.53
CA LYS A 123 -4.79 0.96 8.73
C LYS A 123 -5.07 2.18 7.85
N ASP A 124 -5.90 1.97 6.85
CA ASP A 124 -6.49 3.03 6.02
C ASP A 124 -8.02 2.94 6.10
N ALA A 125 -8.74 3.73 5.29
CA ALA A 125 -10.20 3.86 5.30
C ALA A 125 -10.93 2.51 5.37
N GLU A 126 -10.55 1.54 4.54
CA GLU A 126 -10.98 0.15 4.66
C GLU A 126 -9.85 -0.72 5.22
N TYR A 127 -10.11 -1.34 6.37
CA TYR A 127 -9.08 -2.10 7.12
C TYR A 127 -9.33 -3.61 7.19
N LYS A 128 -10.34 -4.12 6.48
CA LYS A 128 -10.66 -5.55 6.42
C LYS A 128 -11.14 -5.93 5.04
N ASP A 129 -10.63 -7.03 4.49
CA ASP A 129 -11.10 -7.55 3.20
C ASP A 129 -12.24 -8.56 3.35
N LYS A 130 -12.83 -8.96 2.21
CA LYS A 130 -13.92 -9.94 2.14
C LYS A 130 -13.57 -11.35 2.68
N TYR A 131 -12.28 -11.66 2.84
CA TYR A 131 -11.80 -12.92 3.40
C TYR A 131 -11.54 -12.81 4.91
N GLY A 132 -11.80 -11.65 5.50
CA GLY A 132 -11.62 -11.38 6.91
C GLY A 132 -10.18 -11.04 7.30
N ARG A 133 -9.26 -10.86 6.35
CA ARG A 133 -7.89 -10.40 6.64
C ARG A 133 -7.92 -8.92 6.98
N LEU A 134 -7.08 -8.51 7.92
CA LEU A 134 -6.84 -7.10 8.17
C LEU A 134 -5.97 -6.52 7.06
N LEU A 135 -6.28 -5.28 6.66
CA LEU A 135 -5.55 -4.52 5.66
C LEU A 135 -4.71 -3.45 6.36
N ALA A 136 -3.41 -3.43 6.11
CA ALA A 136 -2.52 -2.47 6.73
C ALA A 136 -1.25 -2.19 5.92
N HIS A 137 -0.68 -1.01 6.13
CA HIS A 137 0.75 -0.78 5.97
C HIS A 137 1.48 -1.30 7.20
N VAL A 138 2.60 -1.98 6.98
CA VAL A 138 3.35 -2.65 8.04
C VAL A 138 4.66 -1.91 8.28
N PHE A 139 4.91 -1.59 9.55
CA PHE A 139 6.12 -0.93 10.01
C PHE A 139 6.82 -1.79 11.04
N THR A 140 8.14 -1.82 11.02
CA THR A 140 8.95 -2.43 12.09
C THR A 140 9.06 -1.51 13.30
N GLU A 141 9.63 -2.02 14.40
CA GLU A 141 9.95 -1.23 15.61
C GLU A 141 10.90 -0.06 15.35
N ASP A 142 11.77 -0.19 14.35
CA ASP A 142 12.65 0.86 13.82
C ASP A 142 11.98 1.75 12.75
N ASN A 143 10.65 1.80 12.71
CA ASN A 143 9.84 2.62 11.80
C ASN A 143 10.08 2.38 10.30
N GLN A 144 10.61 1.21 9.90
CA GLN A 144 10.82 0.91 8.49
C GLN A 144 9.51 0.47 7.84
N HIS A 145 9.11 1.13 6.74
CA HIS A 145 7.90 0.82 6.00
C HIS A 145 8.11 -0.39 5.09
N ILE A 146 7.58 -1.54 5.49
CA ILE A 146 7.81 -2.83 4.81
C ILE A 146 7.17 -2.85 3.42
N ASN A 147 5.96 -2.30 3.26
CA ASN A 147 5.29 -2.26 1.97
C ASN A 147 6.11 -1.49 0.93
N PHE A 148 6.67 -0.34 1.34
CA PHE A 148 7.53 0.46 0.48
C PHE A 148 8.83 -0.26 0.13
N GLN A 149 9.50 -0.88 1.11
CA GLN A 149 10.76 -1.60 0.86
C GLN A 149 10.59 -2.81 -0.09
N LEU A 150 9.44 -3.49 -0.05
CA LEU A 150 9.12 -4.53 -1.05
C LEU A 150 9.07 -3.95 -2.46
N VAL A 151 8.43 -2.79 -2.65
CA VAL A 151 8.31 -2.14 -3.95
C VAL A 151 9.65 -1.55 -4.40
N GLU A 152 10.38 -0.88 -3.52
CA GLU A 152 11.71 -0.31 -3.75
C GLU A 152 12.71 -1.36 -4.25
N LYS A 153 12.61 -2.59 -3.73
CA LYS A 153 13.45 -3.72 -4.14
C LYS A 153 12.95 -4.48 -5.37
N GLY A 154 11.85 -4.03 -5.99
CA GLY A 154 11.22 -4.72 -7.10
C GLY A 154 10.65 -6.08 -6.73
N LEU A 155 10.30 -6.32 -5.46
CA LEU A 155 9.70 -7.59 -5.00
C LEU A 155 8.16 -7.56 -5.06
N ALA A 156 7.58 -6.38 -5.25
CA ALA A 156 6.15 -6.17 -5.37
C ALA A 156 5.82 -5.14 -6.47
N SER A 157 4.62 -5.29 -7.05
CA SER A 157 3.98 -4.26 -7.88
C SER A 157 2.99 -3.45 -7.05
N VAL A 158 2.72 -2.21 -7.45
CA VAL A 158 1.71 -1.36 -6.82
C VAL A 158 0.31 -1.78 -7.27
N ASN A 159 -0.57 -2.02 -6.30
CA ASN A 159 -1.93 -2.48 -6.52
C ASN A 159 -2.91 -1.76 -5.60
N ILE A 160 -3.49 -0.68 -6.09
CA ILE A 160 -4.32 0.25 -5.30
C ILE A 160 -5.79 -0.19 -5.35
N TYR A 161 -6.38 -0.34 -4.16
CA TYR A 161 -7.80 -0.61 -3.95
C TYR A 161 -8.46 0.59 -3.24
N PRO A 162 -9.17 1.46 -3.99
CA PRO A 162 -9.95 2.54 -3.39
C PRO A 162 -10.95 2.01 -2.34
N PRO A 163 -11.17 2.72 -1.22
CA PRO A 163 -10.70 4.07 -0.91
C PRO A 163 -9.34 4.13 -0.18
N ASN A 164 -8.51 3.08 -0.21
CA ASN A 164 -7.21 3.08 0.46
C ASN A 164 -6.14 3.73 -0.42
N PHE A 165 -5.65 4.88 0.00
CA PHE A 165 -4.74 5.73 -0.78
C PHE A 165 -3.45 6.12 -0.06
N LYS A 166 -3.28 5.74 1.22
CA LYS A 166 -2.06 6.07 1.97
C LYS A 166 -0.81 5.59 1.25
N TYR A 167 0.20 6.46 1.23
CA TYR A 167 1.54 6.21 0.65
C TYR A 167 1.57 5.91 -0.86
N ASN A 168 0.46 6.09 -1.60
CA ASN A 168 0.41 5.74 -3.02
C ASN A 168 1.49 6.44 -3.86
N ASP A 169 1.72 7.73 -3.64
CA ASP A 169 2.70 8.50 -4.43
C ASP A 169 4.12 7.96 -4.21
N ASP A 170 4.46 7.63 -2.97
CA ASP A 170 5.79 7.08 -2.62
C ASP A 170 5.96 5.67 -3.20
N LEU A 171 4.93 4.84 -3.08
CA LEU A 171 4.91 3.50 -3.68
C LEU A 171 5.07 3.56 -5.20
N LEU A 172 4.34 4.46 -5.89
CA LEU A 172 4.42 4.61 -7.34
C LEU A 172 5.79 5.12 -7.80
N LYS A 173 6.40 6.05 -7.05
CA LYS A 173 7.77 6.51 -7.31
C LYS A 173 8.77 5.38 -7.15
N ALA A 174 8.69 4.63 -6.05
CA ALA A 174 9.58 3.49 -5.79
C ALA A 174 9.45 2.41 -6.87
N GLU A 175 8.22 2.10 -7.28
CA GLU A 175 7.95 1.12 -8.33
C GLU A 175 8.60 1.54 -9.65
N LYS A 176 8.45 2.81 -10.03
CA LYS A 176 9.07 3.36 -11.25
C LYS A 176 10.59 3.23 -11.22
N GLN A 177 11.23 3.49 -10.07
CA GLN A 177 12.69 3.36 -9.95
C GLN A 177 13.14 1.90 -10.02
N ALA A 178 12.42 1.00 -9.35
CA ALA A 178 12.68 -0.44 -9.41
C ALA A 178 12.52 -0.99 -10.83
N GLU A 179 11.50 -0.52 -11.57
CA GLU A 179 11.26 -0.88 -12.96
C GLU A 179 12.39 -0.39 -13.88
N LEU A 180 12.77 0.89 -13.80
CA LEU A 180 13.87 1.46 -14.59
C LEU A 180 15.21 0.77 -14.33
N SER A 181 15.41 0.27 -13.09
CA SER A 181 16.62 -0.41 -12.67
C SER A 181 16.57 -1.93 -12.89
N GLY A 182 15.48 -2.47 -13.44
CA GLY A 182 15.31 -3.91 -13.69
C GLY A 182 15.36 -4.79 -12.43
N LEU A 183 14.98 -4.25 -11.26
CA LEU A 183 15.11 -4.95 -9.98
C LEU A 183 14.03 -6.03 -9.81
N GLY A 184 14.41 -7.16 -9.22
CA GLY A 184 13.47 -8.21 -8.80
C GLY A 184 12.55 -8.66 -9.94
N ILE A 185 11.23 -8.54 -9.75
CA ILE A 185 10.22 -8.95 -10.73
C ILE A 185 10.40 -8.24 -12.08
N TRP A 186 10.95 -7.03 -12.10
CA TRP A 186 11.10 -6.24 -13.32
C TRP A 186 12.18 -6.79 -14.26
N GLY A 187 13.03 -7.71 -13.78
CA GLY A 187 14.04 -8.40 -14.61
C GLY A 187 13.54 -9.70 -15.27
N TYR A 188 12.35 -10.20 -14.93
CA TYR A 188 11.84 -11.45 -15.54
C TYR A 188 10.99 -11.16 -16.77
N SER A 189 11.14 -12.00 -17.79
CA SER A 189 10.42 -11.88 -19.07
C SER A 189 8.89 -11.98 -18.92
N GLU A 190 8.42 -12.70 -17.91
CA GLU A 190 7.02 -12.88 -17.56
C GLU A 190 6.31 -11.55 -17.29
N TYR A 191 7.04 -10.58 -16.72
CA TYR A 191 6.58 -9.22 -16.42
C TYR A 191 6.98 -8.19 -17.48
N SER A 192 7.43 -8.61 -18.65
CA SER A 192 7.63 -7.70 -19.78
C SER A 192 6.29 -7.32 -20.43
N PRO A 193 6.10 -6.06 -20.88
CA PRO A 193 4.90 -5.64 -21.60
C PRO A 193 4.67 -6.46 -22.87
N LYS A 194 3.46 -6.97 -23.04
CA LYS A 194 3.03 -7.70 -24.23
C LYS A 194 2.15 -6.81 -25.12
N PRO A 195 2.27 -6.85 -26.46
CA PRO A 195 1.32 -6.17 -27.34
C PRO A 195 -0.12 -6.68 -27.15
N ALA A 196 -1.10 -5.77 -27.12
CA ALA A 196 -2.52 -6.09 -26.98
C ALA A 196 -3.04 -7.01 -28.12
N SER A 197 -2.43 -6.94 -29.30
CA SER A 197 -2.74 -7.80 -30.45
C SER A 197 -2.40 -9.28 -30.20
N GLN A 198 -1.46 -9.58 -29.30
CA GLN A 198 -1.09 -10.94 -28.91
C GLN A 198 -2.01 -11.52 -27.82
N ILE A 199 -2.90 -10.71 -27.25
CA ILE A 199 -3.84 -11.14 -26.21
C ILE A 199 -5.12 -11.71 -26.86
N ASN A 200 -5.00 -12.85 -27.55
CA ASN A 200 -6.07 -13.37 -28.41
C ASN A 200 -6.41 -14.87 -28.20
N HIS A 201 -5.57 -15.67 -27.55
CA HIS A 201 -5.83 -17.09 -27.28
C HIS A 201 -5.29 -17.55 -25.92
N GLY A 202 -5.69 -18.75 -25.50
CA GLY A 202 -5.19 -19.36 -24.27
C GLY A 202 -5.70 -18.72 -22.98
N SER A 203 -4.91 -18.89 -21.93
CA SER A 203 -5.12 -18.35 -20.58
C SER A 203 -3.85 -17.66 -20.11
N TYR A 204 -3.99 -16.45 -19.58
CA TYR A 204 -2.88 -15.67 -19.06
C TYR A 204 -2.86 -15.80 -17.55
N LYS A 205 -1.83 -16.45 -17.00
CA LYS A 205 -1.68 -16.66 -15.57
C LYS A 205 -1.02 -15.46 -14.91
N GLY A 206 -1.45 -15.13 -13.70
CA GLY A 206 -0.82 -14.09 -12.89
C GLY A 206 -1.02 -12.66 -13.39
N TRP A 207 -0.21 -11.77 -12.83
CA TRP A 207 -0.22 -10.35 -13.15
C TRP A 207 0.51 -10.10 -14.48
N GLN A 208 -0.05 -9.25 -15.33
CA GLN A 208 0.41 -9.03 -16.70
C GLN A 208 0.53 -7.53 -16.99
N ARG A 209 1.42 -7.20 -17.94
CA ARG A 209 1.53 -5.88 -18.56
C ARG A 209 1.18 -5.99 -20.03
N VAL A 210 0.30 -5.12 -20.49
CA VAL A 210 -0.19 -5.11 -21.86
C VAL A 210 -0.07 -3.69 -22.41
N GLN A 211 0.48 -3.54 -23.60
CA GLN A 211 0.62 -2.25 -24.28
C GLN A 211 -0.12 -2.22 -25.61
N GLY A 212 -0.64 -1.07 -25.97
CA GLY A 212 -1.34 -0.88 -27.24
C GLY A 212 -1.99 0.48 -27.36
N ARG A 213 -2.51 0.77 -28.56
CA ARG A 213 -3.19 2.02 -28.86
C ARG A 213 -4.65 1.90 -28.47
N VAL A 214 -5.23 2.93 -27.85
CA VAL A 214 -6.67 2.93 -27.61
C VAL A 214 -7.41 3.24 -28.92
N GLU A 215 -7.94 2.21 -29.57
CA GLU A 215 -8.63 2.29 -30.86
C GLU A 215 -10.06 2.83 -30.70
N ALA A 216 -10.76 2.37 -29.66
CA ALA A 216 -12.14 2.71 -29.43
C ALA A 216 -12.49 2.72 -27.94
N ILE A 217 -13.53 3.47 -27.60
CA ILE A 217 -14.10 3.51 -26.26
C ILE A 217 -15.53 3.04 -26.36
N ARG A 218 -15.87 1.98 -25.63
CA ARG A 218 -17.24 1.48 -25.52
C ARG A 218 -17.71 1.64 -24.09
N GLN A 219 -18.93 2.14 -23.92
CA GLN A 219 -19.53 2.28 -22.59
C GLN A 219 -20.82 1.48 -22.50
N THR A 220 -21.08 0.98 -21.30
CA THR A 220 -22.32 0.33 -20.90
C THR A 220 -22.82 1.03 -19.64
N ARG A 221 -23.96 0.62 -19.07
CA ARG A 221 -24.43 1.15 -17.79
C ARG A 221 -23.42 0.95 -16.65
N LYS A 222 -22.80 -0.23 -16.55
CA LYS A 222 -21.93 -0.61 -15.41
C LYS A 222 -20.44 -0.38 -15.65
N TYR A 223 -19.99 -0.48 -16.89
CA TYR A 223 -18.57 -0.50 -17.24
C TYR A 223 -18.26 0.34 -18.48
N SER A 224 -17.02 0.84 -18.53
CA SER A 224 -16.38 1.40 -19.71
C SER A 224 -15.24 0.50 -20.15
N TYR A 225 -15.00 0.45 -21.46
CA TYR A 225 -14.03 -0.40 -22.12
C TYR A 225 -13.15 0.46 -23.04
N LEU A 226 -11.85 0.51 -22.78
CA LEU A 226 -10.87 1.06 -23.72
C LEU A 226 -10.36 -0.12 -24.56
N LYS A 227 -10.75 -0.21 -25.82
CA LYS A 227 -10.31 -1.28 -26.73
C LYS A 227 -8.91 -0.98 -27.24
N LEU A 228 -8.01 -1.97 -27.11
CA LEU A 228 -6.64 -1.90 -27.63
C LEU A 228 -6.39 -2.90 -28.77
N SER A 229 -7.32 -3.83 -28.97
CA SER A 229 -7.39 -4.72 -30.13
C SER A 229 -8.82 -5.24 -30.29
N GLU A 230 -9.06 -6.05 -31.32
CA GLU A 230 -10.34 -6.74 -31.51
C GLU A 230 -10.75 -7.61 -30.32
N THR A 231 -9.75 -8.23 -29.66
CA THR A 231 -9.94 -9.24 -28.62
C THR A 231 -9.60 -8.74 -27.21
N PHE A 232 -8.94 -7.60 -27.04
CA PHE A 232 -8.50 -7.10 -25.74
C PHE A 232 -8.99 -5.68 -25.42
N ALA A 233 -9.47 -5.50 -24.19
CA ALA A 233 -9.87 -4.19 -23.68
C ALA A 233 -9.50 -3.98 -22.20
N ILE A 234 -9.21 -2.73 -21.83
CA ILE A 234 -9.17 -2.29 -20.44
C ILE A 234 -10.60 -2.10 -19.98
N LYS A 235 -10.99 -2.74 -18.88
CA LYS A 235 -12.33 -2.65 -18.29
C LYS A 235 -12.26 -1.85 -16.99
N LEU A 236 -13.08 -0.81 -16.86
CA LEU A 236 -13.21 -0.04 -15.62
C LEU A 236 -14.68 0.13 -15.24
N ALA A 237 -14.97 0.15 -13.94
CA ALA A 237 -16.34 0.34 -13.45
C ALA A 237 -16.73 1.82 -13.54
N ASN A 238 -17.91 2.13 -14.08
CA ASN A 238 -18.36 3.52 -14.24
C ASN A 238 -18.51 4.24 -12.90
N LYS A 239 -18.82 3.52 -11.81
CA LYS A 239 -18.86 4.06 -10.46
C LYS A 239 -17.52 4.63 -9.98
N SER A 240 -16.41 4.21 -10.58
CA SER A 240 -15.06 4.65 -10.24
C SER A 240 -14.51 5.64 -11.27
N LYS A 241 -15.31 6.07 -12.27
CA LYS A 241 -14.86 6.94 -13.37
C LYS A 241 -14.31 8.28 -12.87
N ALA A 242 -14.81 8.78 -11.74
CA ALA A 242 -14.32 10.02 -11.12
C ALA A 242 -12.84 9.96 -10.67
N LEU A 243 -12.28 8.76 -10.51
CA LEU A 243 -10.86 8.58 -10.21
C LEU A 243 -9.97 8.70 -11.45
N PHE A 244 -10.53 8.70 -12.66
CA PHE A 244 -9.79 8.70 -13.91
C PHE A 244 -9.88 10.06 -14.59
N PRO A 245 -8.86 10.46 -15.36
CA PRO A 245 -9.01 11.45 -16.41
C PRO A 245 -10.20 11.13 -17.31
N SER A 246 -10.69 12.15 -18.03
CA SER A 246 -11.72 11.95 -19.05
C SER A 246 -11.34 10.79 -19.96
N LEU A 247 -12.20 9.78 -20.11
CA LEU A 247 -11.84 8.58 -20.88
C LEU A 247 -11.44 8.91 -22.33
N ASN A 248 -12.01 9.99 -22.89
CA ASN A 248 -11.67 10.47 -24.22
C ASN A 248 -10.21 10.93 -24.33
N SER A 249 -9.54 11.32 -23.24
CA SER A 249 -8.12 11.69 -23.25
C SER A 249 -7.19 10.51 -23.56
N TYR A 250 -7.68 9.27 -23.41
CA TYR A 250 -6.93 8.08 -23.79
C TYR A 250 -7.08 7.72 -25.26
N LYS A 251 -8.13 8.20 -25.95
CA LYS A 251 -8.43 7.80 -27.33
C LYS A 251 -7.25 8.12 -28.26
N GLY A 252 -6.81 7.12 -29.00
CA GLY A 252 -5.70 7.23 -29.94
C GLY A 252 -4.31 7.31 -29.31
N LYS A 253 -4.18 7.32 -27.97
CA LYS A 253 -2.89 7.30 -27.27
C LYS A 253 -2.31 5.89 -27.20
N GLN A 254 -0.99 5.81 -27.23
CA GLN A 254 -0.28 4.59 -26.82
C GLN A 254 -0.28 4.52 -25.30
N ILE A 255 -0.69 3.37 -24.77
CA ILE A 255 -0.75 3.15 -23.33
C ILE A 255 -0.19 1.78 -22.97
N GLU A 256 0.27 1.67 -21.73
CA GLU A 256 0.50 0.41 -21.05
C GLU A 256 -0.52 0.27 -19.90
N VAL A 257 -1.07 -0.92 -19.75
CA VAL A 257 -1.98 -1.28 -18.67
C VAL A 257 -1.45 -2.51 -17.94
N ARG A 258 -1.67 -2.56 -16.63
CA ARG A 258 -1.13 -3.62 -15.77
C ARG A 258 -2.13 -4.19 -14.77
N GLY A 259 -2.09 -5.50 -14.57
CA GLY A 259 -3.06 -6.23 -13.75
C GLY A 259 -3.40 -7.63 -14.29
N TRP A 260 -4.53 -8.18 -13.85
CA TRP A 260 -4.95 -9.53 -14.20
C TRP A 260 -5.89 -9.53 -15.41
N ILE A 261 -5.57 -10.37 -16.39
CA ILE A 261 -6.39 -10.58 -17.58
C ILE A 261 -7.49 -11.59 -17.27
N ASN A 262 -8.72 -11.23 -17.60
CA ASN A 262 -9.90 -12.08 -17.50
C ASN A 262 -10.39 -12.43 -18.90
N LYS A 263 -10.70 -13.70 -19.14
CA LYS A 263 -11.30 -14.18 -20.38
C LYS A 263 -12.81 -14.34 -20.23
N HIS A 264 -13.56 -13.90 -21.23
CA HIS A 264 -14.98 -14.16 -21.37
C HIS A 264 -15.30 -14.47 -22.83
N LYS A 265 -15.67 -15.74 -23.11
CA LYS A 265 -15.74 -16.28 -24.48
C LYS A 265 -14.40 -16.03 -25.21
N ASN A 266 -14.43 -15.37 -26.36
CA ASN A 266 -13.24 -15.06 -27.16
C ASN A 266 -12.65 -13.66 -26.88
N ASN A 267 -13.11 -12.98 -25.82
CA ASN A 267 -12.63 -11.65 -25.46
C ASN A 267 -11.86 -11.67 -24.15
N TYR A 268 -10.86 -10.81 -24.05
CA TYR A 268 -10.00 -10.62 -22.91
C TYR A 268 -10.18 -9.22 -22.36
N SER A 269 -10.14 -9.09 -21.05
CA SER A 269 -10.17 -7.79 -20.40
C SER A 269 -9.32 -7.72 -19.17
N LEU A 270 -8.65 -6.59 -18.98
CA LEU A 270 -7.91 -6.29 -17.77
C LEU A 270 -8.72 -5.28 -16.95
N PHE A 271 -9.13 -5.69 -15.75
CA PHE A 271 -9.96 -4.84 -14.89
C PHE A 271 -9.11 -3.86 -14.07
N VAL A 272 -9.34 -2.56 -14.28
CA VAL A 272 -8.61 -1.48 -13.62
C VAL A 272 -9.49 -0.78 -12.59
N ARG A 273 -8.95 -0.61 -11.38
CA ARG A 273 -9.63 0.04 -10.24
C ARG A 273 -9.17 1.47 -9.98
N HIS A 274 -7.96 1.80 -10.41
CA HIS A 274 -7.28 3.07 -10.15
C HIS A 274 -6.47 3.49 -11.39
N PRO A 275 -6.40 4.79 -11.74
CA PRO A 275 -5.67 5.26 -12.91
C PRO A 275 -4.19 4.89 -12.94
N SER A 276 -3.55 4.67 -11.79
CA SER A 276 -2.14 4.27 -11.72
C SER A 276 -1.81 2.93 -12.41
N ALA A 277 -2.82 2.13 -12.75
CA ALA A 277 -2.63 0.92 -13.54
C ALA A 277 -2.55 1.18 -15.05
N ILE A 278 -2.74 2.43 -15.49
CA ILE A 278 -2.65 2.86 -16.90
C ILE A 278 -1.56 3.93 -17.00
N GLN A 279 -0.56 3.69 -17.84
CA GLN A 279 0.49 4.64 -18.17
C GLN A 279 0.32 5.07 -19.62
N ILE A 280 0.31 6.37 -19.89
CA ILE A 280 0.41 6.89 -21.27
C ILE A 280 1.90 6.87 -21.64
N LYS A 281 2.21 6.29 -22.80
CA LYS A 281 3.57 6.24 -23.37
C LYS A 281 3.79 7.42 -24.33
#